data_AF-A0A355GBU3-F1
#
_entry.id   AF-A0A355GBU3-F1
#
_cell.length_a   1.000
_cell.length_b   1.000
_cell.length_c   1.000
_cell.angle_alpha   90.00
_cell.angle_beta   90.00
_cell.angle_gamma   90.00
#
_symmetry.space_group_name_H-M   'P 1'
#
loop_
_entity.id
_entity.type
_entity.pdbx_description
1 polymer ?
#
loop_
_entity_poly.entity_id
_entity_poly.type
_entity_poly.pdbx_seq_one_letter_code
_entity_poly.pdbx_strand_id
1 'polypeptide(L)'
;DTFQRFPPADKHLVDGKSNLSWRVHLLPFLDQKKLYDQFHLDEPWDSIHNKTLLDQMPDLYQFNPQGKPGVTQVMTFSGKNTPFPGGLGPRLRDITDGTSNTIFFVIAAPDKAVPWSKPEDLAFDSANPVKALGNLSTPAFVVVMMDGSIRSAPVNLPAKTLSNLIQPDDGNIINVDLPTYKPR
;
A
#
# COMPACT_ATOMS: atom_id res chain seq x y z
N ASP A 1 11.41 17.39 9.72
CA ASP A 1 10.87 16.09 9.31
C ASP A 1 12.01 15.08 9.37
N THR A 2 11.93 14.15 10.33
CA THR A 2 12.98 13.16 10.63
C THR A 2 13.09 12.09 9.54
N PHE A 3 12.06 11.93 8.70
CA PHE A 3 12.02 10.97 7.61
C PHE A 3 11.58 11.68 6.33
N GLN A 4 12.55 12.09 5.51
CA GLN A 4 12.29 12.88 4.30
C GLN A 4 11.40 12.17 3.25
N ARG A 5 11.07 10.89 3.47
CA ARG A 5 10.33 9.97 2.59
C ARG A 5 9.46 9.02 3.40
N PHE A 6 8.36 8.58 2.79
CA PHE A 6 7.62 7.41 3.27
C PHE A 6 8.48 6.14 3.15
N PRO A 7 8.26 5.11 3.99
CA PRO A 7 8.98 3.85 3.87
C PRO A 7 8.68 3.10 2.55
N PRO A 8 9.61 2.28 2.02
CA PRO A 8 10.93 1.99 2.60
C PRO A 8 11.89 3.17 2.45
N ALA A 9 12.61 3.49 3.53
CA ALA A 9 13.73 4.41 3.47
C ALA A 9 14.99 3.66 2.98
N ASP A 10 15.92 4.40 2.39
CA ASP A 10 17.19 3.92 1.80
C ASP A 10 17.95 2.91 2.64
N LYS A 11 17.97 3.10 3.96
CA LYS A 11 18.67 2.29 4.95
C LYS A 11 18.38 0.78 4.94
N HIS A 12 17.34 0.30 4.25
CA HIS A 12 16.96 -1.13 4.25
C HIS A 12 16.80 -1.74 2.85
N LEU A 13 17.33 -1.08 1.81
CA LEU A 13 17.32 -1.64 0.46
C LEU A 13 18.60 -2.45 0.20
N VAL A 14 18.44 -3.66 -0.35
CA VAL A 14 19.50 -4.53 -0.89
C VAL A 14 19.32 -4.57 -2.41
N ASP A 15 20.35 -4.19 -3.17
CA ASP A 15 20.29 -4.05 -4.64
C ASP A 15 19.08 -3.24 -5.13
N GLY A 16 18.71 -2.20 -4.39
CA GLY A 16 17.57 -1.33 -4.70
C GLY A 16 16.20 -1.92 -4.41
N LYS A 17 16.11 -3.09 -3.75
CA LYS A 17 14.85 -3.73 -3.33
C LYS A 17 14.81 -3.89 -1.81
N SER A 18 13.63 -3.76 -1.23
CA SER A 18 13.45 -4.01 0.21
C SER A 18 13.32 -5.50 0.47
N ASN A 19 13.96 -6.00 1.53
CA ASN A 19 13.78 -7.37 2.02
C ASN A 19 12.40 -7.60 2.66
N LEU A 20 11.82 -6.53 3.21
CA LEU A 20 10.60 -6.51 3.99
C LEU A 20 9.62 -5.48 3.43
N SER A 21 8.33 -5.73 3.62
CA SER A 21 7.28 -4.80 3.21
C SER A 21 7.43 -3.41 3.84
N TRP A 22 6.97 -2.37 3.13
CA TRP A 22 6.76 -1.04 3.69
C TRP A 22 5.89 -1.10 4.97
N ARG A 23 5.01 -2.08 5.10
CA ARG A 23 4.18 -2.35 6.29
C ARG A 23 5.03 -2.62 7.52
N VAL A 24 6.12 -3.38 7.38
CA VAL A 24 7.08 -3.62 8.48
C VAL A 24 7.78 -2.32 8.86
N HIS A 25 8.20 -1.53 7.87
CA HIS A 25 8.89 -0.27 8.12
C HIS A 25 8.00 0.84 8.71
N LEU A 26 6.68 0.70 8.64
CA LEU A 26 5.73 1.60 9.31
C LEU A 26 5.51 1.27 10.78
N LEU A 27 5.82 0.06 11.25
CA LEU A 27 5.57 -0.37 12.63
C LEU A 27 6.05 0.61 13.72
N PRO A 28 7.24 1.25 13.62
CA PRO A 28 7.69 2.22 14.62
C PRO A 28 6.76 3.44 14.78
N PHE A 29 5.97 3.76 13.77
CA PHE A 29 5.01 4.87 13.75
C PHE A 29 3.59 4.46 14.14
N LEU A 30 3.36 3.15 14.33
CA LEU A 30 2.06 2.56 14.62
C LEU A 30 2.02 1.97 16.04
N ASP A 31 2.90 2.45 16.92
CA ASP A 31 3.11 1.92 18.28
C ASP A 31 3.53 0.42 18.30
N GLN A 32 4.04 -0.10 17.19
CA GLN A 32 4.50 -1.49 17.03
C GLN A 32 6.02 -1.62 17.01
N LYS A 33 6.75 -0.68 17.64
CA LYS A 33 8.23 -0.69 17.65
C LYS A 33 8.80 -2.01 18.21
N LYS A 34 8.18 -2.60 19.22
CA LYS A 34 8.62 -3.89 19.79
C LYS A 34 8.57 -5.05 18.78
N LEU A 35 7.61 -5.03 17.87
CA LEU A 35 7.54 -6.01 16.78
C LEU A 35 8.57 -5.68 15.70
N TYR A 36 8.75 -4.41 15.36
CA TYR A 36 9.77 -3.97 14.41
C TYR A 36 11.18 -4.43 14.82
N ASP A 37 11.53 -4.25 16.10
CA ASP A 37 12.85 -4.62 16.63
C ASP A 37 13.11 -6.14 16.62
N GLN A 38 12.08 -6.98 16.39
CA GLN A 38 12.23 -8.43 16.24
C GLN A 38 12.61 -8.83 14.81
N PHE A 39 12.35 -8.00 13.80
CA PHE A 39 12.69 -8.33 12.41
C PHE A 39 14.20 -8.21 12.15
N HIS A 40 14.76 -9.20 11.45
CA HIS A 40 16.08 -9.08 10.83
C HIS A 40 15.92 -8.34 9.51
N LEU A 41 16.27 -7.05 9.48
CA LEU A 41 16.01 -6.15 8.35
C LEU A 41 16.90 -6.45 7.13
N ASP A 42 18.02 -7.13 7.36
CA ASP A 42 18.98 -7.62 6.35
C ASP A 42 18.60 -9.00 5.78
N GLU A 43 17.58 -9.66 6.33
CA GLU A 43 17.05 -10.93 5.84
C GLU A 43 15.72 -10.76 5.10
N PRO A 44 15.42 -11.57 4.07
CA PRO A 44 14.13 -11.52 3.39
C PRO A 44 12.98 -11.90 4.33
N TRP A 45 11.77 -11.49 3.96
CA TRP A 45 10.54 -11.75 4.73
C TRP A 45 10.29 -13.24 5.03
N ASP A 46 10.76 -14.15 4.18
CA ASP A 46 10.60 -15.60 4.27
C ASP A 46 11.82 -16.34 4.84
N SER A 47 12.77 -15.60 5.43
CA SER A 47 13.88 -16.20 6.18
C SER A 47 13.36 -17.10 7.31
N ILE A 48 14.22 -18.01 7.79
CA ILE A 48 13.87 -18.92 8.90
C ILE A 48 13.37 -18.14 10.12
N HIS A 49 13.96 -16.96 10.39
CA HIS A 49 13.60 -16.09 11.49
C HIS A 49 12.36 -15.23 11.18
N ASN A 50 12.40 -14.41 10.13
CA ASN A 50 11.36 -13.40 9.85
C ASN A 50 9.98 -14.02 9.59
N LYS A 51 9.92 -15.21 8.98
CA LYS A 51 8.64 -15.87 8.71
C LYS A 51 7.87 -16.25 9.98
N THR A 52 8.56 -16.40 11.11
CA THR A 52 7.93 -16.71 12.41
C THR A 52 7.12 -15.54 12.96
N LEU A 53 7.37 -14.32 12.47
CA LEU A 53 6.69 -13.10 12.88
C LEU A 53 5.40 -12.84 12.08
N LEU A 54 5.08 -13.67 11.09
CA LEU A 54 3.88 -13.49 10.26
C LEU A 54 2.59 -13.54 11.09
N ASP A 55 2.53 -14.41 12.09
CA ASP A 55 1.37 -14.55 12.97
C ASP A 55 1.20 -13.37 13.95
N GLN A 56 2.21 -12.49 14.05
CA GLN A 56 2.15 -11.25 14.83
C GLN A 56 1.68 -10.04 14.00
N MET A 57 0.93 -10.28 12.92
CA MET A 57 0.40 -9.20 12.09
C MET A 57 -0.44 -8.23 12.91
N PRO A 58 -0.15 -6.92 12.90
CA PRO A 58 -1.00 -5.92 13.55
C PRO A 58 -2.42 -5.91 13.01
N ASP A 59 -3.42 -5.72 13.89
CA ASP A 59 -4.85 -5.68 13.54
C ASP A 59 -5.18 -4.65 12.45
N LEU A 60 -4.43 -3.55 12.38
CA LEU A 60 -4.62 -2.51 11.35
C LEU A 60 -4.36 -3.01 9.92
N TYR A 61 -3.61 -4.11 9.74
CA TYR A 61 -3.42 -4.77 8.45
C TYR A 61 -4.43 -5.90 8.20
N GLN A 62 -5.27 -6.23 9.19
CA GLN A 62 -6.32 -7.22 9.10
C GLN A 62 -7.63 -6.55 8.63
N PHE A 63 -7.92 -6.65 7.33
CA PHE A 63 -9.18 -6.10 6.80
C PHE A 63 -10.41 -6.96 7.11
N ASN A 64 -10.27 -8.29 7.07
CA ASN A 64 -11.36 -9.22 7.40
C ASN A 64 -10.97 -10.00 8.66
N PRO A 65 -11.66 -9.83 9.81
CA PRO A 65 -11.36 -10.58 11.04
C PRO A 65 -11.42 -12.10 10.91
N GLN A 66 -12.15 -12.61 9.91
CA GLN A 66 -12.25 -14.05 9.60
C GLN A 66 -11.19 -14.51 8.59
N GLY A 67 -10.39 -13.58 8.06
CA GLY A 67 -9.31 -13.86 7.13
C GLY A 67 -8.19 -14.66 7.78
N LYS A 68 -7.39 -15.35 6.95
CA LYS A 68 -6.22 -16.09 7.41
C LYS A 68 -5.25 -15.13 8.11
N PRO A 69 -4.78 -15.42 9.33
CA PRO A 69 -3.74 -14.65 9.99
C PRO A 69 -2.47 -14.57 9.12
N GLY A 70 -1.75 -13.46 9.23
CA GLY A 70 -0.45 -13.26 8.58
C GLY A 70 -0.51 -12.88 7.10
N VAL A 71 -1.69 -12.76 6.48
CA VAL A 71 -1.84 -12.19 5.13
C VAL A 71 -2.69 -10.92 5.16
N THR A 72 -2.39 -9.98 4.27
CA THR A 72 -3.09 -8.69 4.19
C THR A 72 -3.62 -8.43 2.78
N GLN A 73 -4.71 -7.67 2.73
CA GLN A 73 -5.29 -7.09 1.51
C GLN A 73 -4.98 -5.60 1.37
N VAL A 74 -4.28 -5.00 2.35
CA VAL A 74 -3.88 -3.58 2.33
C VAL A 74 -2.69 -3.44 1.41
N MET A 75 -2.88 -2.99 0.17
CA MET A 75 -1.85 -2.97 -0.88
C MET A 75 -1.62 -1.56 -1.42
N THR A 76 -0.41 -1.27 -1.89
CA THR A 76 -0.16 -0.10 -2.78
C THR A 76 -0.14 -0.54 -4.25
N PHE A 77 -0.13 0.43 -5.16
CA PHE A 77 0.30 0.22 -6.54
C PHE A 77 1.81 0.41 -6.65
N SER A 78 2.44 -0.42 -7.47
CA SER A 78 3.88 -0.44 -7.71
C SER A 78 4.19 -0.41 -9.20
N GLY A 79 5.37 0.12 -9.53
CA GLY A 79 5.84 0.28 -10.90
C GLY A 79 5.93 1.74 -11.35
N LYS A 80 6.39 1.95 -12.57
CA LYS A 80 6.66 3.30 -13.11
C LYS A 80 5.43 4.20 -12.98
N ASN A 81 5.65 5.48 -12.64
CA ASN A 81 4.63 6.51 -12.43
C ASN A 81 3.67 6.25 -11.25
N THR A 82 3.97 5.32 -10.35
CA THR A 82 3.25 5.19 -9.07
C THR A 82 4.03 5.90 -7.96
N PRO A 83 3.43 6.17 -6.79
CA PRO A 83 4.15 6.70 -5.64
C PRO A 83 5.25 5.73 -5.15
N PHE A 84 5.13 4.43 -5.44
CA PHE A 84 6.05 3.38 -5.04
C PHE A 84 6.62 2.63 -6.27
N PRO A 85 7.50 3.26 -7.06
CA PRO A 85 7.99 2.67 -8.32
C PRO A 85 8.89 1.45 -8.14
N GLY A 86 9.26 1.12 -6.90
CA GLY A 86 10.31 0.18 -6.55
C GLY A 86 11.50 0.91 -5.92
N GLY A 87 12.04 0.36 -4.84
CA GLY A 87 13.10 1.00 -4.05
C GLY A 87 12.56 1.95 -2.98
N LEU A 88 13.02 3.21 -3.01
CA LEU A 88 12.67 4.20 -2.00
C LEU A 88 11.20 4.58 -2.09
N GLY A 89 10.56 4.79 -0.94
CA GLY A 89 9.24 5.40 -0.90
C GLY A 89 9.24 6.87 -1.34
N PRO A 90 8.06 7.42 -1.63
CA PRO A 90 7.90 8.77 -2.16
C PRO A 90 8.28 9.83 -1.13
N ARG A 91 8.73 10.99 -1.59
CA ARG A 91 8.74 12.20 -0.75
C ARG A 91 7.38 12.86 -0.83
N LEU A 92 6.90 13.44 0.26
CA LEU A 92 5.66 14.21 0.26
C LEU A 92 5.67 15.33 -0.79
N ARG A 93 6.84 15.97 -1.00
CA ARG A 93 7.02 17.03 -2.00
C ARG A 93 6.96 16.56 -3.46
N ASP A 94 7.09 15.25 -3.72
CA ASP A 94 7.01 14.70 -5.07
C ASP A 94 5.55 14.41 -5.47
N ILE A 95 4.59 14.59 -4.55
CA ILE A 95 3.15 14.39 -4.81
C ILE A 95 2.54 15.71 -5.27
N THR A 96 2.84 16.10 -6.52
CA THR A 96 2.51 17.42 -7.05
C THR A 96 1.04 17.58 -7.42
N ASP A 97 0.31 16.50 -7.66
CA ASP A 97 -1.12 16.52 -7.96
C ASP A 97 -1.99 16.66 -6.69
N GLY A 98 -1.34 16.61 -5.51
CA GLY A 98 -1.93 16.83 -4.20
C GLY A 98 -2.22 15.53 -3.45
N THR A 99 -1.92 15.52 -2.15
CA THR A 99 -2.04 14.32 -1.31
C THR A 99 -3.48 13.82 -1.15
N SER A 100 -4.47 14.71 -1.26
CA SER A 100 -5.90 14.36 -1.26
C SER A 100 -6.39 13.77 -2.59
N ASN A 101 -5.59 13.87 -3.65
CA ASN A 101 -5.91 13.39 -5.00
C ASN A 101 -5.08 12.15 -5.40
N THR A 102 -4.14 11.73 -4.56
CA THR A 102 -3.28 10.57 -4.81
C THR A 102 -3.61 9.45 -3.83
N ILE A 103 -3.91 8.27 -4.37
CA ILE A 103 -4.14 7.04 -3.61
C ILE A 103 -2.80 6.59 -3.01
N PHE A 104 -2.84 6.31 -1.71
CA PHE A 104 -1.74 5.73 -0.97
C PHE A 104 -1.85 4.20 -0.93
N PHE A 105 -2.96 3.68 -0.39
CA PHE A 105 -3.21 2.25 -0.29
C PHE A 105 -4.66 1.92 -0.66
N VAL A 106 -4.90 0.67 -1.01
CA VAL A 106 -6.22 0.13 -1.31
C VAL A 106 -6.44 -1.16 -0.55
N ILE A 107 -7.71 -1.52 -0.38
CA ILE A 107 -8.07 -2.89 -0.01
C ILE A 107 -8.33 -3.67 -1.30
N ALA A 108 -7.39 -4.56 -1.65
CA ALA A 108 -7.49 -5.44 -2.80
C ALA A 108 -8.40 -6.64 -2.51
N ALA A 109 -8.74 -7.41 -3.55
CA ALA A 109 -9.51 -8.64 -3.42
C ALA A 109 -8.71 -9.74 -2.69
N PRO A 110 -9.39 -10.74 -2.09
CA PRO A 110 -8.73 -11.83 -1.37
C PRO A 110 -7.71 -12.62 -2.20
N ASP A 111 -7.90 -12.75 -3.52
CA ASP A 111 -6.95 -13.44 -4.42
C ASP A 111 -5.64 -12.66 -4.64
N LYS A 112 -5.57 -11.40 -4.19
CA LYS A 112 -4.35 -10.59 -4.17
C LYS A 112 -3.67 -10.54 -2.82
N ALA A 113 -4.21 -11.19 -1.80
CA ALA A 113 -3.63 -11.15 -0.47
C ALA A 113 -2.23 -11.76 -0.45
N VAL A 114 -1.30 -11.10 0.23
CA VAL A 114 0.10 -11.56 0.39
C VAL A 114 0.45 -11.64 1.87
N PRO A 115 1.47 -12.43 2.25
CA PRO A 115 2.05 -12.33 3.59
C PRO A 115 2.42 -10.87 3.89
N TRP A 116 1.99 -10.33 5.03
CA TRP A 116 2.04 -8.87 5.25
C TRP A 116 3.46 -8.30 5.29
N SER A 117 4.45 -9.11 5.68
CA SER A 117 5.87 -8.74 5.66
C SER A 117 6.52 -8.89 4.29
N LYS A 118 5.85 -9.49 3.29
CA LYS A 118 6.37 -9.65 1.93
C LYS A 118 6.39 -8.29 1.20
N PRO A 119 7.53 -7.88 0.61
CA PRO A 119 7.66 -6.63 -0.16
C PRO A 119 7.06 -6.78 -1.57
N GLU A 120 5.79 -7.15 -1.65
CA GLU A 120 5.05 -7.32 -2.90
C GLU A 120 3.71 -6.60 -2.81
N ASP A 121 3.34 -5.96 -3.91
CA ASP A 121 2.19 -5.08 -4.04
C ASP A 121 1.60 -5.18 -5.47
N LEU A 122 0.60 -4.36 -5.79
CA LEU A 122 -0.13 -4.45 -7.05
C LEU A 122 0.68 -3.85 -8.19
N ALA A 123 0.97 -4.63 -9.24
CA ALA A 123 1.59 -4.09 -10.44
C ALA A 123 0.61 -3.13 -11.15
N PHE A 124 1.05 -1.90 -11.37
CA PHE A 124 0.22 -0.88 -12.01
C PHE A 124 0.17 -1.06 -13.54
N ASP A 125 -1.05 -1.16 -14.06
CA ASP A 125 -1.36 -1.06 -15.48
C ASP A 125 -2.27 0.14 -15.71
N SER A 126 -1.72 1.23 -16.25
CA SER A 126 -2.48 2.47 -16.51
C SER A 126 -3.65 2.28 -17.48
N ALA A 127 -3.63 1.26 -18.34
CA ALA A 127 -4.73 0.98 -19.26
C ALA A 127 -5.92 0.31 -18.55
N ASN A 128 -5.65 -0.54 -17.54
CA ASN A 128 -6.67 -1.30 -16.81
C ASN A 128 -6.35 -1.42 -15.31
N PRO A 129 -6.26 -0.30 -14.56
CA PRO A 129 -5.77 -0.32 -13.19
C PRO A 129 -6.64 -1.14 -12.23
N VAL A 130 -7.95 -1.21 -12.49
CA VAL A 130 -8.90 -1.99 -11.69
C VAL A 130 -8.58 -3.49 -11.72
N LYS A 131 -7.99 -4.01 -12.80
CA LYS A 131 -7.64 -5.43 -12.94
C LYS A 131 -6.57 -5.85 -11.92
N ALA A 132 -5.71 -4.93 -11.51
CA ALA A 132 -4.68 -5.21 -10.52
C ALA A 132 -5.28 -5.54 -9.14
N LEU A 133 -6.49 -5.03 -8.84
CA LEU A 133 -7.19 -5.24 -7.57
C LEU A 133 -7.70 -6.68 -7.38
N GLY A 134 -7.72 -7.51 -8.43
CA GLY A 134 -8.22 -8.89 -8.36
C GLY A 134 -9.74 -9.01 -8.48
N ASN A 135 -10.28 -10.13 -7.99
CA ASN A 135 -11.70 -10.48 -8.12
C ASN A 135 -12.54 -9.84 -7.02
N LEU A 136 -12.81 -8.53 -7.17
CA LEU A 136 -13.65 -7.78 -6.24
C LEU A 136 -15.09 -8.31 -6.23
N SER A 137 -15.65 -8.52 -5.04
CA SER A 137 -17.03 -9.04 -4.83
C SER A 137 -18.04 -7.94 -4.50
N THR A 138 -17.60 -6.70 -4.36
CA THR A 138 -18.40 -5.55 -3.95
C THR A 138 -18.44 -4.48 -5.06
N PRO A 139 -19.48 -3.63 -5.12
CA PRO A 139 -19.58 -2.57 -6.14
C PRO A 139 -18.59 -1.41 -5.92
N ALA A 140 -17.90 -1.39 -4.78
CA ALA A 140 -16.87 -0.41 -4.45
C ALA A 140 -15.79 -1.06 -3.59
N PHE A 141 -14.59 -0.47 -3.61
CA PHE A 141 -13.45 -0.85 -2.80
C PHE A 141 -12.98 0.34 -1.95
N VAL A 142 -12.21 0.06 -0.91
CA VAL A 142 -11.69 1.07 0.01
C VAL A 142 -10.37 1.59 -0.54
N VAL A 143 -10.23 2.92 -0.54
CA VAL A 143 -8.97 3.61 -0.86
C VAL A 143 -8.59 4.51 0.30
N VAL A 144 -7.30 4.56 0.59
CA VAL A 144 -6.68 5.50 1.53
C VAL A 144 -5.88 6.47 0.69
N MET A 145 -6.15 7.76 0.82
CA MET A 145 -5.42 8.82 0.12
C MET A 145 -4.10 9.13 0.84
N MET A 146 -3.16 9.80 0.18
CA MET A 146 -1.87 10.20 0.76
C MET A 146 -2.00 11.20 1.91
N ASP A 147 -3.15 11.89 2.02
CA ASP A 147 -3.49 12.73 3.18
C ASP A 147 -4.08 11.95 4.38
N GLY A 148 -4.21 10.62 4.25
CA GLY A 148 -4.79 9.74 5.27
C GLY A 148 -6.32 9.64 5.24
N SER A 149 -7.02 10.40 4.39
CA SER A 149 -8.47 10.27 4.25
C SER A 149 -8.86 8.93 3.60
N ILE A 150 -9.95 8.34 4.09
CA ILE A 150 -10.44 7.05 3.61
C ILE A 150 -11.69 7.27 2.76
N ARG A 151 -11.68 6.77 1.53
CA ARG A 151 -12.75 6.93 0.55
C ARG A 151 -13.23 5.58 0.02
N SER A 152 -14.41 5.58 -0.55
CA SER A 152 -14.98 4.43 -1.28
C SER A 152 -14.94 4.72 -2.78
N ALA A 153 -14.18 3.90 -3.52
CA ALA A 153 -14.07 4.02 -4.98
C ALA A 153 -14.94 2.95 -5.65
N PRO A 154 -15.83 3.31 -6.60
CA PRO A 154 -16.67 2.34 -7.29
C PRO A 154 -15.83 1.49 -8.26
N VAL A 155 -16.17 0.21 -8.44
CA VAL A 155 -15.42 -0.70 -9.34
C VAL A 155 -15.54 -0.34 -10.82
N ASN A 156 -16.56 0.42 -11.18
CA ASN A 156 -16.80 0.91 -12.54
C ASN A 156 -16.24 2.32 -12.78
N LEU A 157 -15.39 2.83 -11.88
CA LEU A 157 -14.69 4.10 -12.10
C LEU A 157 -13.92 4.03 -13.44
N PRO A 158 -13.99 5.07 -14.30
CA PRO A 158 -13.27 5.04 -15.57
C PRO A 158 -11.77 4.76 -15.34
N ALA A 159 -11.19 3.88 -16.16
CA ALA A 159 -9.79 3.46 -16.03
C ALA A 159 -8.84 4.67 -15.96
N LYS A 160 -9.08 5.69 -16.79
CA LYS A 160 -8.31 6.93 -16.78
C LYS A 160 -8.41 7.68 -15.46
N THR A 161 -9.59 7.77 -14.86
CA THR A 161 -9.78 8.42 -13.56
C THR A 161 -9.04 7.67 -12.45
N LEU A 162 -9.10 6.33 -12.43
CA LEU A 162 -8.37 5.53 -11.43
C LEU A 162 -6.86 5.65 -11.63
N SER A 163 -6.40 5.63 -12.90
CA SER A 163 -5.00 5.87 -13.24
C SER A 163 -4.52 7.22 -12.73
N ASN A 164 -5.29 8.30 -12.93
CA ASN A 164 -4.91 9.62 -12.46
C ASN A 164 -4.89 9.71 -10.92
N LEU A 165 -5.80 9.01 -10.24
CA LEU A 165 -5.79 8.92 -8.78
C LEU A 165 -4.57 8.13 -8.25
N ILE A 166 -3.95 7.25 -9.04
CA ILE A 166 -2.77 6.47 -8.63
C ILE A 166 -1.48 7.26 -8.87
N GLN A 167 -1.39 8.00 -9.98
CA GLN A 167 -0.18 8.71 -10.35
C GLN A 167 -0.04 10.01 -9.54
N PRO A 168 1.12 10.29 -8.93
CA PRO A 168 1.28 11.43 -8.01
C PRO A 168 1.56 12.77 -8.69
N ASP A 169 1.96 12.77 -9.97
CA ASP A 169 2.58 13.88 -10.68
C ASP A 169 2.23 13.92 -12.18
N ASP A 170 1.06 13.41 -12.56
CA ASP A 170 0.63 13.36 -13.96
C ASP A 170 -0.03 14.66 -14.46
N GLY A 171 -0.33 15.60 -13.54
CA GLY A 171 -0.87 16.92 -13.82
C GLY A 171 -2.33 16.91 -14.32
N ASN A 172 -3.01 15.75 -14.29
CA ASN A 172 -4.39 15.65 -14.74
C ASN A 172 -5.36 16.08 -13.65
N ILE A 173 -6.42 16.78 -14.06
CA ILE A 173 -7.49 17.18 -13.14
C ILE A 173 -8.31 15.95 -12.74
N ILE A 174 -8.53 15.79 -11.43
CA ILE A 174 -9.43 14.80 -10.86
C ILE A 174 -10.84 15.40 -10.73
N ASN A 175 -11.73 15.02 -11.65
CA ASN A 175 -13.15 15.43 -11.63
C ASN A 175 -14.05 14.31 -11.08
N VAL A 176 -13.70 13.76 -9.93
CA VAL A 176 -14.54 12.79 -9.21
C VAL A 176 -14.50 13.09 -7.72
N ASP A 177 -15.66 13.07 -7.08
CA ASP A 177 -15.76 13.07 -5.62
C ASP A 177 -16.00 11.64 -5.14
N LEU A 178 -15.00 11.10 -4.44
CA LEU A 178 -15.12 9.77 -3.84
C LEU A 178 -15.80 9.92 -2.46
N PRO A 179 -16.93 9.23 -2.21
CA PRO A 179 -17.59 9.27 -0.92
C PRO A 179 -16.67 8.86 0.22
N THR A 180 -16.82 9.49 1.39
CA THR A 180 -16.15 9.04 2.62
C THR A 180 -16.52 7.59 2.91
N TYR A 181 -15.51 6.76 3.20
CA TYR A 181 -15.75 5.39 3.61
C TYR A 181 -16.47 5.36 4.96
N LYS A 182 -17.51 4.54 5.06
CA LYS A 182 -18.22 4.26 6.32
C LYS A 182 -18.10 2.76 6.60
N PRO A 183 -17.40 2.35 7.67
CA PRO A 183 -17.39 0.95 8.07
C PRO A 183 -18.82 0.50 8.36
N ARG A 184 -19.17 -0.70 7.91
CA ARG A 184 -20.48 -1.32 8.15
C ARG A 184 -20.47 -2.11 9.45
#